data_AF-A0AA40FB78-F1
#
_entry.id   AF-A0AA40FB78-F1
#
_cell.length_a   1.000
_cell.length_b   1.000
_cell.length_c   1.000
_cell.angle_alpha   90.00
_cell.angle_beta   90.00
_cell.angle_gamma   90.00
#
_symmetry.space_group_name_H-M   'P 1'
#
loop_
_entity.id
_entity.type
_entity.pdbx_description
1 polymer ?
#
loop_
_entity_poly.entity_id
_entity_poly.type
_entity_poly.pdbx_seq_one_letter_code
_entity_poly.pdbx_strand_id
1 'polypeptide(L)'
;MQSPAPIFFSPVFLLFVLLSLVSVLEPVRAGSITFNSEDGVGRVIHFTGNGEIGELHVGPGESIAQDFPDGWTGNFYATCDGCDDAPGMLGEVAFDGFEGKTFYDVSAIVDPNDHTGVHRFAPGSGDGEEAGCDEFPCPESTYYQPDDVQTKVSESKDLVVSLSGGGSGSGAGYESGGEDSDDEAGDSDVEDGGDDSDDEGAFERRGRSGISKRRFGFVKRRLNAPKPDTVIVMVPVSTSPKVKST
;
A
#
# COMPACT_ATOMS: atom_id res chain seq x y z
N MET A 1 74.21 34.36 1.52
CA MET A 1 73.41 35.13 0.54
C MET A 1 72.91 34.14 -0.50
N GLN A 2 71.65 33.71 -0.39
CA GLN A 2 71.07 32.68 -1.25
C GLN A 2 69.86 33.31 -1.92
N SER A 3 69.92 33.44 -3.26
CA SER A 3 68.87 34.07 -4.05
C SER A 3 67.69 33.10 -4.20
N PRO A 4 66.44 33.53 -3.98
CA PRO A 4 65.29 32.67 -4.21
C PRO A 4 65.07 32.46 -5.72
N ALA A 5 64.75 31.22 -6.10
CA ALA A 5 64.42 30.86 -7.48
C ALA A 5 62.96 31.26 -7.81
N PRO A 6 62.66 31.64 -9.06
CA PRO A 6 61.32 32.05 -9.46
C PRO A 6 60.37 30.85 -9.59
N ILE A 7 59.19 30.98 -8.98
CA ILE A 7 58.09 30.04 -9.12
C ILE A 7 57.38 30.34 -10.45
N PHE A 8 57.50 29.44 -11.41
CA PHE A 8 56.77 29.51 -12.67
C PHE A 8 55.39 28.85 -12.51
N PHE A 9 54.34 29.67 -12.44
CA PHE A 9 52.96 29.19 -12.52
C PHE A 9 52.64 28.81 -13.98
N SER A 10 52.41 27.53 -14.21
CA SER A 10 52.00 27.00 -15.52
C SER A 10 50.52 27.31 -15.79
N PRO A 11 50.15 27.94 -16.93
CA PRO A 11 48.77 28.28 -17.26
C PRO A 11 47.88 27.05 -17.55
N VAL A 12 48.47 25.85 -17.66
CA VAL A 12 47.75 24.60 -17.92
C VAL A 12 46.96 24.13 -16.69
N PHE A 13 47.34 24.56 -15.48
CA PHE A 13 46.66 24.14 -14.25
C PHE A 13 45.35 24.90 -13.98
N LEU A 14 45.15 26.07 -14.61
CA LEU A 14 43.94 26.87 -14.43
C LEU A 14 42.76 26.40 -15.31
N LEU A 15 43.04 25.63 -16.38
CA LEU A 15 42.02 25.12 -17.30
C LEU A 15 41.34 23.84 -16.78
N PHE A 16 41.96 23.11 -15.85
CA PHE A 16 41.39 21.88 -15.25
C PHE A 16 40.42 22.15 -14.10
N VAL A 17 40.37 23.36 -13.53
CA VAL A 17 39.46 23.71 -12.41
C VAL A 17 38.11 24.25 -12.90
N LEU A 18 37.94 24.52 -14.19
CA LEU A 18 36.73 25.14 -14.77
C LEU A 18 35.68 24.16 -15.34
N LEU A 19 35.85 22.83 -15.19
CA LEU A 19 35.04 21.84 -15.93
C LEU A 19 34.15 20.91 -15.09
N SER A 20 33.69 21.29 -13.91
CA SER A 20 32.77 20.42 -13.14
C SER A 20 31.78 21.19 -12.25
N LEU A 21 30.99 22.10 -12.82
CA LEU A 21 29.64 22.35 -12.31
C LEU A 21 28.66 21.58 -13.20
N VAL A 22 28.54 20.28 -12.98
CA VAL A 22 27.35 19.54 -13.40
C VAL A 22 26.32 19.82 -12.33
N SER A 23 25.43 20.79 -12.57
CA SER A 23 24.24 20.95 -11.73
C SER A 23 23.42 19.69 -11.88
N VAL A 24 23.42 18.84 -10.86
CA VAL A 24 22.52 17.70 -10.77
C VAL A 24 21.12 18.30 -10.59
N LEU A 25 20.30 18.26 -11.64
CA LEU A 25 18.86 18.42 -11.45
C LEU A 25 18.41 17.14 -10.74
N GLU A 26 18.29 17.22 -9.42
CA GLU A 26 17.56 16.20 -8.68
C GLU A 26 16.13 16.21 -9.21
N PRO A 27 15.58 15.06 -9.62
CA PRO A 27 14.18 15.00 -10.00
C PRO A 27 13.36 15.49 -8.79
N VAL A 28 12.54 16.51 -9.04
CA VAL A 28 11.56 16.94 -8.04
C VAL A 28 10.52 15.82 -7.95
N ARG A 29 10.37 15.29 -6.73
CA ARG A 29 9.47 14.19 -6.41
C ARG A 29 8.25 14.77 -5.68
N ALA A 30 7.05 14.47 -6.18
CA ALA A 30 5.79 14.84 -5.53
C ALA A 30 5.62 14.15 -4.18
N GLY A 31 6.00 12.88 -4.17
CA GLY A 31 5.81 11.96 -3.06
C GLY A 31 6.34 10.57 -3.38
N SER A 32 6.33 9.72 -2.38
CA SER A 32 6.77 8.33 -2.51
C SER A 32 5.73 7.39 -1.92
N ILE A 33 5.66 6.18 -2.48
CA ILE A 33 4.90 5.07 -1.90
C ILE A 33 5.87 3.94 -1.61
N THR A 34 5.92 3.51 -0.36
CA THR A 34 6.60 2.27 0.03
C THR A 34 5.61 1.12 -0.05
N PHE A 35 5.88 0.17 -0.92
CA PHE A 35 5.13 -1.07 -1.07
C PHE A 35 5.76 -2.13 -0.19
N ASN A 36 4.98 -2.67 0.75
CA ASN A 36 5.41 -3.68 1.69
C ASN A 36 4.71 -5.00 1.38
N SER A 37 5.45 -6.01 0.93
CA SER A 37 4.95 -7.38 0.83
C SER A 37 4.96 -8.02 2.23
N GLU A 38 3.79 -8.34 2.76
CA GLU A 38 3.63 -8.84 4.14
C GLU A 38 3.49 -10.36 4.21
N ASP A 39 3.59 -11.03 3.07
CA ASP A 39 3.51 -12.48 2.94
C ASP A 39 4.67 -13.04 2.10
N GLY A 40 4.61 -14.34 1.81
CA GLY A 40 5.60 -15.05 1.02
C GLY A 40 5.45 -14.89 -0.50
N VAL A 41 4.65 -13.94 -0.99
CA VAL A 41 4.34 -13.79 -2.42
C VAL A 41 5.01 -12.56 -3.00
N GLY A 42 5.78 -12.76 -4.08
CA GLY A 42 6.33 -11.68 -4.90
C GLY A 42 5.24 -11.07 -5.79
N ARG A 43 5.29 -9.76 -6.00
CA ARG A 43 4.25 -9.00 -6.71
C ARG A 43 4.82 -8.05 -7.74
N VAL A 44 4.05 -7.87 -8.81
CA VAL A 44 4.24 -6.81 -9.80
C VAL A 44 3.19 -5.73 -9.58
N ILE A 45 3.64 -4.50 -9.38
CA ILE A 45 2.80 -3.31 -9.23
C ILE A 45 2.67 -2.63 -10.57
N HIS A 46 1.43 -2.42 -10.99
CA HIS A 46 1.05 -1.82 -12.26
C HIS A 46 0.48 -0.43 -12.00
N PHE A 47 0.98 0.59 -12.69
CA PHE A 47 0.58 1.98 -12.50
C PHE A 47 -0.23 2.50 -13.69
N THR A 48 -1.33 3.20 -13.43
CA THR A 48 -2.11 3.91 -14.44
C THR A 48 -2.43 5.32 -13.95
N GLY A 49 -1.98 6.35 -14.68
CA GLY A 49 -2.18 7.73 -14.26
C GLY A 49 -1.88 8.76 -15.35
N ASN A 50 -1.71 10.02 -14.92
CA ASN A 50 -1.40 11.17 -15.79
C ASN A 50 0.07 11.22 -16.28
N GLY A 51 0.87 10.19 -16.01
CA GLY A 51 2.24 10.02 -16.51
C GLY A 51 2.65 8.55 -16.51
N GLU A 52 3.67 8.21 -17.28
CA GLU A 52 4.19 6.84 -17.37
C GLU A 52 5.13 6.54 -16.20
N ILE A 53 4.81 5.49 -15.44
CA ILE A 53 5.66 4.87 -14.42
C ILE A 53 5.77 3.41 -14.83
N GLY A 54 7.00 2.87 -14.86
CA GLY A 54 7.21 1.46 -15.18
C GLY A 54 6.67 0.55 -14.07
N GLU A 55 6.43 -0.71 -14.42
CA GLU A 55 6.08 -1.72 -13.41
C GLU A 55 7.16 -1.82 -12.33
N LEU A 56 6.72 -2.10 -11.10
CA LEU A 56 7.61 -2.30 -9.96
C LEU A 56 7.47 -3.73 -9.45
N HIS A 57 8.58 -4.46 -9.36
CA HIS A 57 8.61 -5.78 -8.74
C HIS A 57 8.95 -5.66 -7.27
N VAL A 58 8.14 -6.24 -6.41
CA VAL A 58 8.33 -6.30 -4.95
C VAL A 58 8.44 -7.78 -4.57
N GLY A 59 9.60 -8.19 -4.07
CA GLY A 59 9.84 -9.57 -3.67
C GLY A 59 9.02 -10.01 -2.44
N PRO A 60 8.96 -11.33 -2.17
CA PRO A 60 8.36 -11.87 -0.93
C PRO A 60 8.97 -11.23 0.32
N GLY A 61 8.14 -10.70 1.22
CA GLY A 61 8.61 -10.04 2.45
C GLY A 61 9.43 -8.76 2.24
N GLU A 62 9.49 -8.23 1.02
CA GLU A 62 10.29 -7.05 0.68
C GLU A 62 9.50 -5.75 0.88
N SER A 63 10.20 -4.66 1.21
CA SER A 63 9.68 -3.30 1.13
C SER A 63 10.46 -2.48 0.10
N ILE A 64 9.76 -1.92 -0.90
CA ILE A 64 10.38 -1.06 -1.92
C ILE A 64 9.64 0.26 -2.05
N ALA A 65 10.39 1.36 -2.14
CA ALA A 65 9.84 2.69 -2.38
C ALA A 65 9.84 3.04 -3.87
N GLN A 66 8.71 3.56 -4.35
CA GLN A 66 8.55 4.18 -5.66
C GLN A 66 8.41 5.69 -5.51
N ASP A 67 9.21 6.45 -6.24
CA ASP A 67 9.12 7.90 -6.33
C ASP A 67 8.17 8.31 -7.45
N PHE A 68 7.34 9.32 -7.20
CA PHE A 68 6.35 9.82 -8.16
C PHE A 68 6.72 11.22 -8.66
N PRO A 69 6.47 11.51 -9.95
CA PRO A 69 6.69 12.84 -10.50
C PRO A 69 5.68 13.85 -9.94
N ASP A 70 6.06 15.12 -9.88
CA ASP A 70 5.22 16.25 -9.41
C ASP A 70 3.78 16.20 -9.96
N GLY A 71 2.80 16.31 -9.06
CA GLY A 71 1.38 16.29 -9.42
C GLY A 71 0.87 14.97 -10.03
N TRP A 72 1.56 13.84 -9.80
CA TRP A 72 1.07 12.55 -10.26
C TRP A 72 -0.27 12.23 -9.62
N THR A 73 -1.22 11.79 -10.44
CA THR A 73 -2.55 11.36 -10.04
C THR A 73 -2.92 10.13 -10.86
N GLY A 74 -3.35 9.08 -10.18
CA GLY A 74 -3.64 7.80 -10.80
C GLY A 74 -3.95 6.72 -9.78
N ASN A 75 -3.95 5.49 -10.26
CA ASN A 75 -4.12 4.30 -9.44
C ASN A 75 -3.05 3.26 -9.75
N PHE A 76 -3.00 2.25 -8.90
CA PHE A 76 -2.17 1.08 -9.06
C PHE A 76 -2.88 -0.15 -8.53
N TYR A 77 -2.47 -1.31 -9.03
CA TYR A 77 -2.87 -2.61 -8.50
C TYR A 77 -1.65 -3.52 -8.46
N ALA A 78 -1.77 -4.60 -7.70
CA ALA A 78 -0.73 -5.61 -7.59
C ALA A 78 -1.21 -6.94 -8.14
N THR A 79 -0.33 -7.63 -8.86
CA THR A 79 -0.51 -9.01 -9.31
C THR A 79 0.60 -9.86 -8.72
N CYS A 80 0.37 -11.15 -8.50
CA CYS A 80 1.45 -12.06 -8.13
C CYS A 80 2.44 -12.22 -9.29
N ASP A 81 3.71 -12.50 -8.98
CA ASP A 81 4.72 -12.76 -10.00
C ASP A 81 4.32 -13.93 -10.91
N GLY A 82 4.22 -13.66 -12.21
CA GLY A 82 3.82 -14.64 -13.22
C GLY A 82 2.31 -14.88 -13.35
N CYS A 83 1.49 -14.18 -12.58
CA CYS A 83 0.03 -14.21 -12.73
C CYS A 83 -0.43 -13.37 -13.93
N ASP A 84 -1.67 -13.59 -14.35
CA ASP A 84 -2.29 -12.76 -15.39
C ASP A 84 -2.33 -11.29 -14.93
N ASP A 85 -2.01 -10.39 -15.86
CA ASP A 85 -2.15 -8.95 -15.65
C ASP A 85 -3.65 -8.57 -15.69
N ALA A 86 -4.28 -8.70 -14.53
CA ALA A 86 -5.68 -8.35 -14.32
C ALA A 86 -5.80 -7.43 -13.09
N PRO A 87 -6.47 -6.27 -13.22
CA PRO A 87 -6.65 -5.36 -12.10
C PRO A 87 -7.61 -5.94 -11.06
N GLY A 88 -7.18 -5.88 -9.80
CA GLY A 88 -7.94 -6.28 -8.62
C GLY A 88 -8.33 -5.09 -7.74
N MET A 89 -8.01 -5.16 -6.45
CA MET A 89 -8.12 -4.02 -5.54
C MET A 89 -7.14 -2.93 -5.96
N LEU A 90 -7.64 -1.69 -6.07
CA LEU A 90 -6.83 -0.54 -6.45
C LEU A 90 -6.35 0.22 -5.22
N GLY A 91 -5.13 0.72 -5.28
CA GLY A 91 -4.75 1.91 -4.53
C GLY A 91 -4.84 3.13 -5.44
N GLU A 92 -5.54 4.17 -5.01
CA GLU A 92 -5.67 5.42 -5.76
C GLU A 92 -4.94 6.53 -5.00
N VAL A 93 -4.23 7.41 -5.72
CA VAL A 93 -3.53 8.53 -5.10
C VAL A 93 -3.50 9.75 -6.01
N ALA A 94 -3.63 10.93 -5.40
CA ALA A 94 -3.32 12.21 -5.99
C ALA A 94 -2.32 12.94 -5.10
N PHE A 95 -1.08 13.05 -5.59
CA PHE A 95 -0.10 13.94 -4.98
C PHE A 95 -0.35 15.39 -5.42
N ASP A 96 0.01 16.32 -4.54
CA ASP A 96 -0.13 17.77 -4.76
C ASP A 96 -1.54 18.18 -5.21
N GLY A 97 -2.54 17.54 -4.62
CA GLY A 97 -3.95 17.83 -4.87
C GLY A 97 -4.37 19.17 -4.31
N PHE A 98 -5.66 19.29 -3.96
CA PHE A 98 -6.18 20.54 -3.40
C PHE A 98 -5.39 20.98 -2.16
N GLU A 99 -5.02 22.26 -2.12
CA GLU A 99 -4.14 22.86 -1.09
C GLU A 99 -2.76 22.20 -0.95
N GLY A 100 -2.30 21.47 -1.97
CA GLY A 100 -1.02 20.76 -1.94
C GLY A 100 -1.05 19.49 -1.09
N LYS A 101 -2.22 19.01 -0.71
CA LYS A 101 -2.38 17.79 0.10
C LYS A 101 -2.24 16.52 -0.75
N THR A 102 -2.07 15.39 -0.08
CA THR A 102 -2.11 14.06 -0.69
C THR A 102 -3.45 13.42 -0.39
N PHE A 103 -4.12 12.92 -1.43
CA PHE A 103 -5.38 12.20 -1.35
C PHE A 103 -5.14 10.75 -1.72
N TYR A 104 -5.71 9.80 -0.98
CA TYR A 104 -5.50 8.38 -1.22
C TYR A 104 -6.68 7.54 -0.75
N ASP A 105 -6.90 6.40 -1.38
CA ASP A 105 -7.84 5.38 -0.93
C ASP A 105 -7.48 3.98 -1.45
N VAL A 106 -8.12 2.98 -0.84
CA VAL A 106 -8.17 1.61 -1.31
C VAL A 106 -9.56 1.40 -1.91
N SER A 107 -9.63 0.92 -3.14
CA SER A 107 -10.83 0.92 -3.96
C SER A 107 -11.13 -0.47 -4.50
N ALA A 108 -12.32 -0.95 -4.14
CA ALA A 108 -12.87 -2.25 -4.49
C ALA A 108 -13.79 -2.18 -5.72
N ILE A 109 -13.76 -1.06 -6.45
CA ILE A 109 -14.69 -0.81 -7.56
C ILE A 109 -14.46 -1.73 -8.76
N VAL A 110 -13.24 -2.23 -8.96
CA VAL A 110 -12.88 -3.10 -10.08
C VAL A 110 -13.15 -4.56 -9.74
N ASP A 111 -12.47 -5.11 -8.73
CA ASP A 111 -12.75 -6.44 -8.21
C ASP A 111 -12.69 -6.46 -6.68
N PRO A 112 -13.83 -6.49 -5.97
CA PRO A 112 -13.86 -6.56 -4.52
C PRO A 112 -13.45 -7.94 -3.95
N ASN A 113 -13.18 -8.92 -4.82
CA ASN A 113 -12.75 -10.26 -4.42
C ASN A 113 -11.24 -10.46 -4.47
N ASP A 114 -10.47 -9.48 -4.94
CA ASP A 114 -9.02 -9.52 -4.81
C ASP A 114 -8.61 -9.26 -3.36
N HIS A 115 -8.28 -10.31 -2.63
CA HIS A 115 -7.76 -10.21 -1.27
C HIS A 115 -6.25 -10.48 -1.22
N THR A 116 -5.59 -10.34 -2.37
CA THR A 116 -4.18 -10.72 -2.59
C THR A 116 -3.28 -9.57 -3.02
N GLY A 117 -3.86 -8.45 -3.46
CA GLY A 117 -3.14 -7.25 -3.84
C GLY A 117 -3.08 -6.19 -2.73
N VAL A 118 -3.59 -5.00 -3.06
CA VAL A 118 -3.59 -3.81 -2.20
C VAL A 118 -4.65 -3.98 -1.12
N HIS A 119 -4.26 -3.92 0.17
CA HIS A 119 -5.23 -4.07 1.26
C HIS A 119 -5.16 -2.99 2.34
N ARG A 120 -4.00 -2.36 2.60
CA ARG A 120 -3.92 -1.12 3.41
C ARG A 120 -3.14 -0.04 2.70
N PHE A 121 -3.54 1.21 2.92
CA PHE A 121 -2.85 2.39 2.40
C PHE A 121 -2.92 3.53 3.41
N ALA A 122 -1.76 4.01 3.86
CA ALA A 122 -1.68 5.03 4.91
C ALA A 122 -0.49 5.97 4.72
N PRO A 123 -0.44 7.12 5.41
CA PRO A 123 0.74 7.97 5.44
C PRO A 123 1.90 7.31 6.18
N GLY A 124 3.10 7.36 5.60
CA GLY A 124 4.31 6.79 6.20
C GLY A 124 4.72 7.44 7.52
N SER A 125 4.21 8.64 7.83
CA SER A 125 4.40 9.27 9.14
C SER A 125 3.60 8.61 10.27
N GLY A 126 2.54 7.86 9.94
CA GLY A 126 1.61 7.27 10.91
C GLY A 126 0.58 8.25 11.50
N ASP A 127 0.61 9.52 11.11
CA ASP A 127 -0.26 10.57 11.69
C ASP A 127 -1.62 10.71 10.97
N GLY A 128 -1.95 9.83 10.03
CA GLY A 128 -3.18 9.92 9.23
C GLY A 128 -4.09 8.70 9.30
N GLU A 129 -5.25 8.81 8.67
CA GLU A 129 -6.21 7.72 8.56
C GLU A 129 -5.71 6.63 7.61
N GLU A 130 -5.98 5.38 7.95
CA GLU A 130 -5.72 4.27 7.05
C GLU A 130 -6.93 4.06 6.12
N ALA A 131 -6.65 3.83 4.84
CA ALA A 131 -7.60 3.28 3.88
C ALA A 131 -7.37 1.76 3.75
N GLY A 132 -8.45 1.01 3.53
CA GLY A 132 -8.41 -0.44 3.49
C GLY A 132 -8.44 -1.11 4.87
N CYS A 133 -8.07 -2.39 4.93
CA CYS A 133 -8.08 -3.24 6.11
C CYS A 133 -7.34 -4.56 5.85
N ASP A 134 -7.15 -5.36 6.90
CA ASP A 134 -6.51 -6.67 6.83
C ASP A 134 -7.40 -7.76 6.21
N GLU A 135 -8.71 -7.63 6.40
CA GLU A 135 -9.70 -8.62 5.97
C GLU A 135 -10.88 -7.90 5.31
N PHE A 136 -11.08 -8.18 4.02
CA PHE A 136 -12.20 -7.65 3.26
C PHE A 136 -13.47 -8.48 3.45
N PRO A 137 -14.66 -7.86 3.41
CA PRO A 137 -14.90 -6.44 3.14
C PRO A 137 -14.82 -5.54 4.39
N CYS A 138 -14.22 -4.35 4.24
CA CYS A 138 -14.27 -3.26 5.23
C CYS A 138 -14.94 -2.00 4.66
N PRO A 139 -16.28 -1.87 4.79
CA PRO A 139 -17.05 -0.79 4.16
C PRO A 139 -16.77 0.61 4.73
N GLU A 140 -16.14 0.72 5.89
CA GLU A 140 -15.88 2.01 6.55
C GLU A 140 -14.52 2.63 6.16
N SER A 141 -13.71 1.92 5.37
CA SER A 141 -12.36 2.35 4.99
C SER A 141 -11.99 2.05 3.53
N THR A 142 -12.90 1.45 2.75
CA THR A 142 -12.66 1.03 1.37
C THR A 142 -13.76 1.54 0.46
N TYR A 143 -13.37 2.07 -0.69
CA TYR A 143 -14.28 2.64 -1.68
C TYR A 143 -14.96 1.53 -2.49
N TYR A 144 -16.28 1.36 -2.36
CA TYR A 144 -17.05 0.34 -3.11
C TYR A 144 -17.95 0.90 -4.21
N GLN A 145 -18.32 2.18 -4.12
CA GLN A 145 -19.29 2.80 -5.02
C GLN A 145 -18.86 4.19 -5.42
N PRO A 146 -19.21 4.64 -6.64
CA PRO A 146 -19.15 6.05 -7.00
C PRO A 146 -19.77 6.93 -5.89
N ASP A 147 -19.07 8.00 -5.52
CA ASP A 147 -19.44 8.96 -4.46
C ASP A 147 -19.33 8.45 -3.00
N ASP A 148 -18.69 7.30 -2.75
CA ASP A 148 -18.37 6.87 -1.40
C ASP A 148 -17.31 7.79 -0.74
N VAL A 149 -17.47 8.12 0.53
CA VAL A 149 -16.59 9.06 1.24
C VAL A 149 -15.49 8.27 1.94
N GLN A 150 -14.57 7.71 1.16
CA GLN A 150 -13.46 6.89 1.67
C GLN A 150 -12.08 7.43 1.35
N THR A 151 -12.00 8.42 0.45
CA THR A 151 -10.76 9.14 0.17
C THR A 151 -10.24 9.82 1.43
N LYS A 152 -9.07 9.39 1.84
CA LYS A 152 -8.32 9.95 2.96
C LYS A 152 -7.44 11.09 2.47
N VAL A 153 -7.08 11.97 3.39
CA VAL A 153 -6.28 13.16 3.09
C VAL A 153 -5.15 13.27 4.10
N SER A 154 -3.95 13.58 3.63
CA SER A 154 -2.77 13.80 4.47
C SER A 154 -1.92 14.94 3.94
N GLU A 155 -1.19 15.59 4.83
CA GLU A 155 -0.09 16.50 4.47
C GLU A 155 1.18 15.71 4.08
N SER A 156 1.26 14.42 4.42
CA SER A 156 2.40 13.58 4.08
C SER A 156 2.49 13.35 2.58
N LYS A 157 3.72 13.41 2.07
CA LYS A 157 4.08 13.00 0.70
C LYS A 157 4.64 11.59 0.64
N ASP A 158 4.93 10.99 1.78
CA ASP A 158 5.36 9.61 1.88
C ASP A 158 4.20 8.77 2.39
N LEU A 159 3.87 7.73 1.64
CA LEU A 159 2.80 6.79 1.92
C LEU A 159 3.35 5.37 2.01
N VAL A 160 2.61 4.48 2.65
CA VAL A 160 2.91 3.05 2.76
C VAL A 160 1.69 2.26 2.33
N VAL A 161 1.93 1.27 1.48
CA VAL A 161 0.94 0.29 1.03
C VAL A 161 1.35 -1.06 1.56
N SER A 162 0.41 -1.75 2.22
CA SER A 162 0.56 -3.16 2.55
C SER A 162 -0.01 -4.02 1.42
N LEU A 163 0.76 -5.02 1.03
CA LEU A 163 0.43 -6.03 0.03
C LEU A 163 0.39 -7.39 0.73
N SER A 164 -0.72 -8.11 0.65
CA SER A 164 -0.86 -9.42 1.29
C SER A 164 -1.97 -10.22 0.66
N GLY A 165 -1.81 -11.54 0.71
CA GLY A 165 -2.80 -12.58 0.49
C GLY A 165 -3.55 -12.84 1.79
N GLY A 166 -4.41 -11.91 2.18
CA GLY A 166 -5.22 -11.99 3.38
C GLY A 166 -6.44 -12.89 3.20
N GLY A 167 -6.24 -14.22 3.18
CA GLY A 167 -7.34 -15.17 3.33
C GLY A 167 -6.97 -16.61 2.97
N SER A 168 -6.87 -17.49 3.97
CA SER A 168 -6.93 -18.95 3.81
C SER A 168 -8.20 -19.34 3.01
N GLY A 169 -8.08 -19.41 1.69
CA GLY A 169 -9.22 -19.58 0.80
C GLY A 169 -8.80 -20.01 -0.61
N SER A 170 -8.27 -21.22 -0.72
CA SER A 170 -8.32 -22.06 -1.93
C SER A 170 -7.72 -21.50 -3.22
N GLY A 171 -6.41 -21.69 -3.38
CA GLY A 171 -5.85 -22.31 -4.60
C GLY A 171 -6.12 -21.62 -5.94
N ALA A 172 -5.45 -20.50 -6.20
CA ALA A 172 -4.69 -20.42 -7.45
C ALA A 172 -3.33 -21.03 -7.14
N GLY A 173 -3.11 -22.27 -7.60
CA GLY A 173 -1.89 -23.01 -7.35
C GLY A 173 -0.69 -22.26 -7.91
N TYR A 174 0.06 -21.59 -7.04
CA TYR A 174 1.49 -21.52 -7.24
C TYR A 174 2.01 -22.93 -6.91
N GLU A 175 2.04 -23.80 -7.93
CA GLU A 175 2.91 -24.98 -7.88
C GLU A 175 4.33 -24.43 -7.88
N SER A 176 4.86 -24.17 -6.68
CA SER A 176 6.30 -24.19 -6.45
C SER A 176 6.78 -25.57 -6.90
N GLY A 177 7.25 -25.66 -8.14
CA GLY A 177 7.97 -26.81 -8.67
C GLY A 177 9.24 -27.02 -7.85
N GLY A 178 9.09 -27.66 -6.70
CA GLY A 178 10.17 -28.19 -5.89
C GLY A 178 10.74 -29.38 -6.65
N GLU A 179 12.03 -29.27 -6.98
CA GLU A 179 12.80 -30.33 -7.59
C GLU A 179 12.76 -31.58 -6.68
N ASP A 180 12.25 -32.68 -7.24
CA ASP A 180 12.23 -34.00 -6.62
C ASP A 180 13.65 -34.43 -6.25
N SER A 181 13.91 -34.58 -4.95
CA SER A 181 14.99 -35.42 -4.44
C SER A 181 14.37 -36.60 -3.72
N ASP A 182 14.27 -37.71 -4.45
CA ASP A 182 13.91 -39.04 -3.97
C ASP A 182 14.94 -39.50 -2.93
N ASP A 183 14.57 -39.59 -1.65
CA ASP A 183 15.34 -40.33 -0.65
C ASP A 183 14.37 -41.07 0.29
N GLU A 184 14.06 -42.31 -0.12
CA GLU A 184 14.07 -43.56 0.65
C GLU A 184 13.59 -43.56 2.12
N ALA A 185 12.40 -44.15 2.30
CA ALA A 185 11.98 -45.14 3.31
C ALA A 185 12.59 -45.11 4.73
N GLY A 186 11.71 -44.91 5.72
CA GLY A 186 11.96 -45.18 7.14
C GLY A 186 10.67 -45.49 7.89
N ASP A 187 10.25 -46.74 7.79
CA ASP A 187 9.19 -47.42 8.53
C ASP A 187 9.52 -47.51 10.03
N SER A 188 8.61 -47.06 10.90
CA SER A 188 8.46 -47.64 12.24
C SER A 188 7.13 -47.24 12.87
N ASP A 189 6.27 -48.25 12.98
CA ASP A 189 5.10 -48.37 13.83
C ASP A 189 5.28 -47.75 15.23
N VAL A 190 4.32 -46.92 15.67
CA VAL A 190 4.09 -46.65 17.11
C VAL A 190 2.60 -46.65 17.40
N GLU A 191 2.28 -47.33 18.49
CA GLU A 191 1.00 -47.93 18.84
C GLU A 191 -0.11 -46.99 19.31
N ASP A 192 -1.31 -47.52 19.06
CA ASP A 192 -2.60 -47.35 19.71
C ASP A 192 -2.55 -47.16 21.24
N GLY A 193 -3.44 -46.31 21.74
CA GLY A 193 -3.59 -46.02 23.17
C GLY A 193 -4.65 -44.96 23.41
N GLY A 194 -5.91 -45.40 23.47
CA GLY A 194 -7.05 -44.56 23.85
C GLY A 194 -7.05 -44.13 25.33
N ASP A 195 -7.92 -43.17 25.65
CA ASP A 195 -8.78 -43.25 26.84
C ASP A 195 -9.82 -42.12 26.83
N ASP A 196 -11.07 -42.54 27.05
CA ASP A 196 -12.25 -41.74 27.29
C ASP A 196 -12.20 -41.10 28.69
N SER A 197 -12.70 -39.87 28.82
CA SER A 197 -13.50 -39.49 30.01
C SER A 197 -14.19 -38.15 29.82
N ASP A 198 -15.52 -38.23 29.91
CA ASP A 198 -16.47 -37.15 30.14
C ASP A 198 -16.10 -36.35 31.40
N ASP A 199 -16.34 -35.02 31.41
CA ASP A 199 -16.76 -34.38 32.65
C ASP A 199 -17.57 -33.09 32.43
N GLU A 200 -18.78 -33.13 32.98
CA GLU A 200 -19.82 -32.12 32.99
C GLU A 200 -19.53 -31.06 34.06
N GLY A 201 -19.24 -29.82 33.64
CA GLY A 201 -18.99 -28.68 34.53
C GLY A 201 -20.11 -27.65 34.55
N ALA A 202 -21.25 -27.97 35.18
CA ALA A 202 -22.32 -27.02 35.46
C ALA A 202 -21.86 -25.98 36.52
N PHE A 203 -21.65 -24.72 36.09
CA PHE A 203 -21.30 -23.63 36.99
C PHE A 203 -22.51 -22.74 37.31
N GLU A 204 -23.08 -22.96 38.50
CA GLU A 204 -24.03 -22.04 39.13
C GLU A 204 -23.37 -20.68 39.41
N ARG A 205 -24.02 -19.58 38.98
CA ARG A 205 -23.87 -18.28 39.64
C ARG A 205 -25.23 -17.67 39.95
N ARG A 206 -25.63 -17.81 41.21
CA ARG A 206 -26.58 -16.92 41.89
C ARG A 206 -25.89 -15.61 42.25
N GLY A 207 -26.59 -14.47 42.11
CA GLY A 207 -26.35 -13.33 43.01
C GLY A 207 -26.32 -11.92 42.39
N ARG A 208 -27.51 -11.33 42.23
CA ARG A 208 -27.96 -10.08 42.90
C ARG A 208 -27.07 -8.82 42.79
N SER A 209 -27.58 -7.80 42.10
CA SER A 209 -27.67 -6.36 42.51
C SER A 209 -27.95 -5.54 41.23
N GLY A 210 -29.02 -4.75 41.07
CA GLY A 210 -29.59 -3.81 42.03
C GLY A 210 -29.02 -2.40 41.84
N ILE A 211 -28.96 -1.85 40.62
CA ILE A 211 -28.54 -0.45 40.41
C ILE A 211 -29.54 0.33 39.54
N SER A 212 -30.27 1.18 40.26
CA SER A 212 -30.95 2.43 39.90
C SER A 212 -30.75 3.00 38.49
N LYS A 213 -31.85 3.11 37.74
CA LYS A 213 -31.99 4.01 36.59
C LYS A 213 -31.99 5.46 37.09
N ARG A 214 -30.88 6.19 36.94
CA ARG A 214 -30.89 7.65 36.94
C ARG A 214 -30.88 8.16 35.50
N ARG A 215 -31.94 8.89 35.16
CA ARG A 215 -32.07 9.68 33.94
C ARG A 215 -30.93 10.70 33.90
N PHE A 216 -30.06 10.61 32.91
CA PHE A 216 -29.28 11.75 32.44
C PHE A 216 -29.90 12.22 31.13
N GLY A 217 -30.54 13.38 31.19
CA GLY A 217 -30.99 14.10 30.00
C GLY A 217 -29.78 14.61 29.26
N PHE A 218 -29.47 13.98 28.12
CA PHE A 218 -28.47 14.49 27.20
C PHE A 218 -29.11 15.61 26.38
N VAL A 219 -28.78 16.86 26.73
CA VAL A 219 -29.12 18.03 25.93
C VAL A 219 -28.34 17.92 24.62
N LYS A 220 -29.05 17.55 23.56
CA LYS A 220 -28.56 17.54 22.17
C LYS A 220 -28.28 18.98 21.75
N ARG A 221 -27.10 19.52 22.10
CA ARG A 221 -26.57 20.72 21.43
C ARG A 221 -26.17 20.29 20.03
N ARG A 222 -26.96 20.71 19.04
CA ARG A 222 -26.57 20.67 17.63
C ARG A 222 -25.34 21.57 17.49
N LEU A 223 -24.16 20.96 17.50
CA LEU A 223 -23.00 21.56 16.88
C LEU A 223 -23.23 21.41 15.37
N ASN A 224 -23.42 22.54 14.69
CA ASN A 224 -23.33 22.60 13.24
C ASN A 224 -21.89 22.20 12.88
N ALA A 225 -21.69 20.94 12.54
CA ALA A 225 -20.51 20.53 11.81
C ALA A 225 -20.55 21.23 10.44
N PRO A 226 -19.45 21.87 10.00
CA PRO A 226 -19.35 22.38 8.64
C PRO A 226 -19.50 21.21 7.67
N LYS A 227 -20.32 21.40 6.63
CA LYS A 227 -20.45 20.43 5.54
C LYS A 227 -19.09 20.30 4.85
N PRO A 228 -18.62 19.08 4.54
CA PRO A 228 -17.51 18.90 3.62
C PRO A 228 -18.01 19.22 2.21
N ASP A 229 -18.02 20.51 1.87
CA ASP A 229 -18.27 20.97 0.51
C ASP A 229 -16.95 20.81 -0.26
N THR A 230 -16.71 19.60 -0.80
CA THR A 230 -15.92 19.24 -2.01
C THR A 230 -15.48 17.78 -1.85
N VAL A 231 -16.30 16.86 -2.35
CA VAL A 231 -15.83 15.50 -2.62
C VAL A 231 -15.03 15.60 -3.92
N ILE A 232 -13.70 15.47 -3.83
CA ILE A 232 -12.89 15.25 -5.02
C ILE A 232 -13.14 13.80 -5.40
N VAL A 233 -14.14 13.56 -6.24
CA VAL A 233 -14.25 12.30 -6.95
C VAL A 233 -13.06 12.27 -7.88
N MET A 234 -12.08 11.39 -7.63
CA MET A 234 -11.08 11.04 -8.63
C MET A 234 -11.81 10.33 -9.75
N VAL A 235 -12.39 11.09 -10.67
CA VAL A 235 -13.10 10.52 -11.81
C VAL A 235 -12.05 9.84 -12.68
N PRO A 236 -12.16 8.53 -12.97
CA PRO A 236 -11.23 7.86 -13.84
C PRO A 236 -11.15 8.59 -15.18
N VAL A 237 -9.94 8.95 -15.59
CA VAL A 237 -9.72 9.53 -16.92
C VAL A 237 -10.07 8.46 -17.95
N SER A 238 -11.23 8.63 -18.59
CA SER A 238 -11.67 7.76 -19.68
C SER A 238 -10.60 7.73 -20.79
N THR A 239 -9.93 6.60 -20.95
CA THR A 239 -8.99 6.39 -22.06
C THR A 239 -9.80 6.25 -23.34
N SER A 240 -9.70 7.24 -24.22
CA SER A 240 -10.30 7.18 -25.55
C SER A 240 -9.67 6.05 -26.37
N PRO A 241 -10.45 5.26 -27.13
CA PRO A 241 -9.89 4.19 -27.94
C PRO A 241 -9.01 4.76 -29.07
N LYS A 242 -7.78 4.23 -29.19
CA LYS A 242 -6.88 4.50 -30.32
C LYS A 242 -7.57 4.09 -31.62
N VAL A 243 -7.97 5.06 -32.43
CA VAL A 243 -8.39 4.85 -33.81
C VAL A 243 -7.16 4.37 -34.60
N LYS A 244 -7.18 3.11 -35.06
CA LYS A 244 -6.24 2.60 -36.07
C LYS A 244 -6.48 3.34 -37.38
N SER A 245 -5.51 4.13 -37.84
CA SER A 245 -5.49 4.59 -39.23
C SER A 245 -5.10 3.41 -40.14
N THR A 246 -6.03 2.96 -40.98
CA THR A 246 -5.73 2.14 -42.16
C THR A 246 -5.50 3.03 -43.37
#